data_AF-A0A6G4XRR3-F1
#
_entry.id   AF-A0A6G4XRR3-F1
#
_cell.length_a   1.000
_cell.length_b   1.000
_cell.length_c   1.000
_cell.angle_alpha   90.00
_cell.angle_beta   90.00
_cell.angle_gamma   90.00
#
_symmetry.space_group_name_H-M   'P 1'
#
loop_
_entity.id
_entity.type
_entity.pdbx_description
1 polymer ?
#
loop_
_entity_poly.entity_id
_entity_poly.type
_entity_poly.pdbx_seq_one_letter_code
_entity_poly.pdbx_strand_id
1 'polypeptide(L)'
;MTHTRTSARQPGRALIVALTLAGVVAVPASVSAMDYAPAGAAPKAAAEAPKAADAPKAQEPPPAPVSSGDPQTPYTRVAHFYAAYVDVSSDPGSDAAATALRAFYLTPAAQKRLADWERRNEADGVLRAQNSPTAWRVTPEGSGMGTTWSTVRLTWGEGKDRTYTYLKVTTELESGKISDISEKY
;
A
#
# COMPACT_ATOMS: atom_id res chain seq x y z
N MET A 1 14.75 -52.25 1.17
CA MET A 1 15.32 -51.55 0.00
C MET A 1 15.27 -50.07 0.30
N THR A 2 16.38 -49.50 0.76
CA THR A 2 16.46 -48.15 1.32
C THR A 2 17.27 -47.31 0.35
N HIS A 3 16.63 -46.37 -0.34
CA HIS A 3 17.32 -45.46 -1.26
C HIS A 3 17.84 -44.24 -0.51
N THR A 4 19.14 -44.25 -0.25
CA THR A 4 19.94 -43.08 0.13
C THR A 4 20.03 -42.15 -1.09
N ARG A 5 19.49 -40.93 -1.01
CA ARG A 5 19.77 -39.88 -2.00
C ARG A 5 20.59 -38.77 -1.37
N THR A 6 21.89 -38.91 -1.58
CA THR A 6 22.89 -37.84 -1.55
C THR A 6 22.54 -36.80 -2.60
N SER A 7 22.59 -35.51 -2.28
CA SER A 7 22.70 -34.45 -3.29
C SER A 7 23.65 -33.36 -2.82
N ALA A 8 24.50 -32.99 -3.76
CA ALA A 8 25.75 -32.29 -3.61
C ALA A 8 25.56 -30.78 -3.47
N ARG A 9 26.47 -30.16 -2.71
CA ARG A 9 26.76 -28.73 -2.74
C ARG A 9 27.40 -28.37 -4.08
N GLN A 10 27.06 -27.21 -4.64
CA GLN A 10 28.01 -26.42 -5.41
C GLN A 10 27.88 -24.91 -5.14
N PRO A 11 29.00 -24.16 -5.26
CA PRO A 11 29.14 -22.80 -4.73
C PRO A 11 29.11 -21.69 -5.80
N GLY A 12 28.91 -20.46 -5.31
CA GLY A 12 29.61 -19.28 -5.82
C GLY A 12 28.94 -18.52 -6.96
N ARG A 13 28.63 -17.25 -6.71
CA ARG A 13 28.98 -16.13 -7.59
C ARG A 13 28.74 -14.80 -6.88
N ALA A 14 29.84 -14.17 -6.48
CA ALA A 14 29.90 -12.75 -6.18
C ALA A 14 29.94 -11.97 -7.50
N LEU A 15 29.23 -10.84 -7.58
CA LEU A 15 29.45 -9.81 -8.57
C LEU A 15 29.15 -8.45 -7.93
N ILE A 16 30.23 -7.69 -7.74
CA ILE A 16 30.25 -6.26 -7.43
C ILE A 16 30.03 -5.53 -8.76
N VAL A 17 29.07 -4.59 -8.81
CA VAL A 17 29.13 -3.46 -9.76
C VAL A 17 28.58 -2.22 -9.06
N ALA A 18 29.47 -1.24 -8.86
CA ALA A 18 29.15 0.14 -8.56
C ALA A 18 29.17 0.93 -9.88
N LEU A 19 28.24 1.87 -10.06
CA LEU A 19 28.42 3.01 -10.97
C LEU A 19 27.41 4.12 -10.64
N THR A 20 27.98 5.26 -10.24
CA THR A 20 27.38 6.59 -10.19
C THR A 20 27.30 7.18 -11.60
N LEU A 21 26.28 8.01 -11.90
CA LEU A 21 26.42 9.41 -12.33
C LEU A 21 25.08 10.07 -12.70
N ALA A 22 25.06 11.39 -12.47
CA ALA A 22 23.98 12.35 -12.65
C ALA A 22 23.68 12.72 -14.12
N GLY A 23 22.50 13.31 -14.35
CA GLY A 23 22.16 13.94 -15.62
C GLY A 23 20.83 14.70 -15.58
N VAL A 24 20.90 16.00 -15.26
CA VAL A 24 19.83 17.01 -15.44
C VAL A 24 19.87 17.49 -16.90
N VAL A 25 18.74 17.51 -17.62
CA VAL A 25 18.59 18.30 -18.86
C VAL A 25 17.19 18.93 -18.93
N ALA A 26 17.22 20.20 -19.32
CA ALA A 26 16.16 21.19 -19.29
C ALA A 26 15.21 21.17 -20.51
N VAL A 27 14.07 21.83 -20.30
CA VAL A 27 12.99 22.15 -21.25
C VAL A 27 13.43 23.20 -22.28
N PRO A 28 12.90 23.17 -23.52
CA PRO A 28 12.72 24.41 -24.28
C PRO A 28 11.24 24.70 -24.57
N ALA A 29 10.84 25.92 -24.20
CA ALA A 29 9.65 26.61 -24.71
C ALA A 29 9.91 27.12 -26.13
N SER A 30 8.93 27.01 -27.02
CA SER A 30 8.98 27.63 -28.34
C SER A 30 7.90 28.71 -28.43
N VAL A 31 8.33 29.96 -28.55
CA VAL A 31 7.51 31.09 -29.01
C VAL A 31 8.13 31.61 -30.30
N SER A 32 7.33 31.70 -31.36
CA SER A 32 7.71 32.37 -32.60
C SER A 32 6.83 33.61 -32.75
N ALA A 33 7.48 34.76 -32.88
CA ALA A 33 6.90 36.01 -33.34
C ALA A 33 7.10 36.14 -34.85
N MET A 34 6.16 36.78 -35.56
CA MET A 34 6.46 37.48 -36.81
C MET A 34 5.39 38.53 -37.14
N ASP A 35 5.87 39.75 -37.33
CA ASP A 35 5.23 41.02 -37.70
C ASP A 35 4.38 41.03 -38.98
N TYR A 36 3.39 41.96 -39.07
CA TYR A 36 3.38 43.13 -39.96
C TYR A 36 2.02 43.88 -39.91
N ALA A 37 2.06 45.22 -39.82
CA ALA A 37 0.96 46.17 -40.08
C ALA A 37 1.22 46.87 -41.45
N PRO A 38 0.27 47.55 -42.16
CA PRO A 38 -0.59 48.63 -41.64
C PRO A 38 -2.00 48.81 -42.28
N ALA A 39 -2.67 49.86 -41.82
CA ALA A 39 -4.05 50.36 -42.01
C ALA A 39 -4.68 50.36 -43.43
N GLY A 40 -6.00 50.09 -43.46
CA GLY A 40 -6.89 50.36 -44.59
C GLY A 40 -8.39 50.25 -44.22
N ALA A 41 -9.10 51.37 -44.37
CA ALA A 41 -10.54 51.62 -44.47
C ALA A 41 -11.57 50.54 -44.04
N ALA A 42 -12.48 50.95 -43.14
CA ALA A 42 -13.66 50.22 -42.70
C ALA A 42 -14.73 50.05 -43.79
N PRO A 43 -15.47 48.92 -43.73
CA PRO A 43 -16.91 48.96 -43.85
C PRO A 43 -17.57 48.54 -42.54
N LYS A 44 -18.59 49.31 -42.15
CA LYS A 44 -19.47 49.07 -41.00
C LYS A 44 -20.37 47.86 -41.32
N ALA A 45 -19.92 46.66 -40.95
CA ALA A 45 -20.76 45.48 -40.86
C ALA A 45 -20.96 45.16 -39.38
N ALA A 46 -22.21 45.19 -38.91
CA ALA A 46 -22.57 44.71 -37.59
C ALA A 46 -22.34 43.19 -37.57
N ALA A 47 -21.15 42.78 -37.14
CA ALA A 47 -20.86 41.39 -36.79
C ALA A 47 -21.57 41.11 -35.46
N GLU A 48 -22.56 40.23 -35.48
CA GLU A 48 -23.07 39.61 -34.26
C GLU A 48 -21.89 38.99 -33.52
N ALA A 49 -21.64 39.46 -32.31
CA ALA A 49 -20.61 38.89 -31.46
C ALA A 49 -20.87 37.38 -31.31
N PRO A 50 -19.88 36.50 -31.51
CA PRO A 50 -20.07 35.10 -31.20
C PRO A 50 -20.41 35.04 -29.72
N LYS A 51 -21.60 34.53 -29.42
CA LYS A 51 -22.05 34.23 -28.06
C LYS A 51 -20.92 33.42 -27.43
N ALA A 52 -20.27 33.99 -26.40
CA ALA A 52 -19.19 33.32 -25.70
C ALA A 52 -19.70 31.94 -25.32
N ALA A 53 -19.18 30.90 -25.98
CA ALA A 53 -19.43 29.55 -25.57
C ALA A 53 -18.96 29.46 -24.11
N ASP A 54 -19.83 28.99 -23.23
CA ASP A 54 -19.48 28.71 -21.84
C ASP A 54 -18.18 27.93 -21.83
N ALA A 55 -17.08 28.61 -21.47
CA ALA A 55 -15.80 27.96 -21.28
C ALA A 55 -16.05 26.85 -20.24
N PRO A 56 -15.64 25.60 -20.50
CA PRO A 56 -15.83 24.52 -19.53
C PRO A 56 -15.23 24.98 -18.21
N LYS A 57 -16.08 25.14 -17.21
CA LYS A 57 -15.69 25.56 -15.87
C LYS A 57 -14.61 24.59 -15.42
N ALA A 58 -13.40 25.11 -15.21
CA ALA A 58 -12.27 24.29 -14.77
C ALA A 58 -12.73 23.50 -13.54
N GLN A 59 -12.81 22.18 -13.70
CA GLN A 59 -13.30 21.31 -12.66
C GLN A 59 -12.22 21.29 -11.58
N GLU A 60 -12.58 21.81 -10.40
CA GLU A 60 -11.67 21.85 -9.27
C GLU A 60 -11.17 20.42 -9.01
N PRO A 61 -9.85 20.22 -8.82
CA PRO A 61 -9.33 18.89 -8.55
C PRO A 61 -10.13 18.27 -7.40
N PRO A 62 -10.50 16.98 -7.48
CA PRO A 62 -11.19 16.35 -6.37
C PRO A 62 -10.36 16.57 -5.09
N PRO A 63 -11.00 16.92 -3.96
CA PRO A 63 -10.29 17.16 -2.73
C PRO A 63 -9.42 15.94 -2.42
N ALA A 64 -8.17 16.19 -2.02
CA ALA A 64 -7.25 15.13 -1.65
C ALA A 64 -7.91 14.27 -0.55
N PRO A 65 -7.70 12.93 -0.58
CA PRO A 65 -8.26 12.06 0.45
C PRO A 65 -7.70 12.48 1.82
N VAL A 66 -8.58 12.96 2.68
CA VAL A 66 -8.25 13.25 4.08
C VAL A 66 -8.55 12.01 4.92
N SER A 67 -7.58 11.60 5.74
CA SER A 67 -7.74 10.52 6.71
C SER A 67 -7.75 11.12 8.10
N SER A 68 -8.81 10.85 8.87
CA SER A 68 -8.91 11.19 10.28
C SER A 68 -9.03 9.90 11.08
N GLY A 69 -8.38 9.85 12.24
CA GLY A 69 -8.37 8.66 13.08
C GLY A 69 -8.30 9.01 14.56
N ASP A 70 -8.85 8.12 15.38
CA ASP A 70 -8.69 8.15 16.83
C ASP A 70 -7.74 7.01 17.23
N PRO A 71 -6.52 7.31 17.73
CA PRO A 71 -5.54 6.29 18.10
C PRO A 71 -5.99 5.40 19.26
N GLN A 72 -7.05 5.75 19.98
CA GLN A 72 -7.61 4.94 21.06
C GLN A 72 -8.60 3.89 20.56
N THR A 73 -9.08 4.00 19.32
CA THR A 73 -10.01 2.99 18.80
C THR A 73 -9.27 1.71 18.39
N PRO A 74 -9.77 0.53 18.78
CA PRO A 74 -9.14 -0.74 18.43
C PRO A 74 -8.95 -0.96 16.92
N TYR A 75 -9.92 -0.56 16.10
CA TYR A 75 -9.82 -0.72 14.65
C TYR A 75 -8.72 0.18 14.05
N THR A 76 -8.52 1.39 14.58
CA THR A 76 -7.44 2.30 14.13
C THR A 76 -6.09 1.70 14.47
N ARG A 77 -5.95 1.03 15.62
CA ARG A 77 -4.72 0.28 15.95
C ARG A 77 -4.45 -0.86 15.00
N VAL A 78 -5.48 -1.61 14.57
CA VAL A 78 -5.32 -2.66 13.53
C VAL A 78 -4.87 -2.03 12.20
N ALA A 79 -5.45 -0.90 11.81
CA ALA A 79 -5.03 -0.18 10.61
C ALA A 79 -3.57 0.31 10.69
N HIS A 80 -3.16 0.90 11.82
CA HIS A 80 -1.78 1.31 12.05
C HIS A 80 -0.80 0.14 12.01
N PHE A 81 -1.18 -0.99 12.62
CA PHE A 81 -0.38 -2.20 12.59
C PHE A 81 -0.17 -2.69 11.15
N TYR A 82 -1.25 -2.90 10.37
CA TYR A 82 -1.12 -3.39 9.01
C TYR A 82 -0.44 -2.40 8.06
N ALA A 83 -0.62 -1.09 8.27
CA ALA A 83 0.14 -0.07 7.55
C ALA A 83 1.65 -0.28 7.73
N ALA A 84 2.11 -0.20 8.99
CA ALA A 84 3.52 -0.31 9.30
C ALA A 84 4.09 -1.71 9.00
N TYR A 85 3.30 -2.76 9.24
CA TYR A 85 3.75 -4.14 9.06
C TYR A 85 3.98 -4.47 7.59
N VAL A 86 3.08 -4.04 6.68
CA VAL A 86 3.24 -4.26 5.24
C VAL A 86 4.46 -3.50 4.70
N ASP A 87 4.70 -2.28 5.18
CA ASP A 87 5.88 -1.50 4.80
C ASP A 87 7.16 -2.27 5.15
N VAL A 88 7.31 -2.70 6.41
CA VAL A 88 8.53 -3.41 6.84
C VAL A 88 8.65 -4.83 6.29
N SER A 89 7.54 -5.53 6.02
CA SER A 89 7.59 -6.90 5.47
C SER A 89 8.02 -6.92 4.01
N SER A 90 7.90 -5.78 3.32
CA SER A 90 8.33 -5.63 1.94
C SER A 90 9.80 -5.19 1.80
N ASP A 91 10.41 -4.73 2.89
CA ASP A 91 11.74 -4.12 2.90
C ASP A 91 12.84 -5.12 3.32
N PRO A 92 13.83 -5.40 2.46
CA PRO A 92 14.92 -6.33 2.80
C PRO A 92 15.71 -5.88 4.04
N GLY A 93 15.86 -6.78 5.01
CA GLY A 93 16.65 -6.52 6.24
C GLY A 93 15.85 -5.90 7.40
N SER A 94 14.53 -5.74 7.24
CA SER A 94 13.65 -5.15 8.25
C SER A 94 13.05 -6.16 9.25
N ASP A 95 13.62 -7.37 9.36
CA ASP A 95 13.15 -8.44 10.26
C ASP A 95 13.06 -8.02 11.73
N ALA A 96 14.03 -7.24 12.19
CA ALA A 96 14.05 -6.73 13.57
C ALA A 96 12.91 -5.73 13.81
N ALA A 97 12.60 -4.88 12.82
CA ALA A 97 11.49 -3.94 12.89
C ALA A 97 10.14 -4.67 12.85
N ALA A 98 9.98 -5.67 11.97
CA ALA A 98 8.80 -6.53 11.93
C ALA A 98 8.56 -7.25 13.27
N THR A 99 9.63 -7.76 13.89
CA THR A 99 9.59 -8.39 15.21
C THR A 99 9.16 -7.40 16.30
N ALA A 100 9.72 -6.19 16.30
CA ALA A 100 9.36 -5.15 17.26
C ALA A 100 7.89 -4.70 17.10
N LEU A 101 7.39 -4.58 15.88
CA LEU A 101 5.98 -4.27 15.60
C LEU A 101 5.06 -5.38 16.12
N ARG A 102 5.40 -6.65 15.89
CA ARG A 102 4.65 -7.78 16.44
C ARG A 102 4.63 -7.72 17.97
N ALA A 103 5.77 -7.44 18.61
CA ALA A 103 5.84 -7.29 20.06
C ALA A 103 4.95 -6.14 20.59
N PHE A 104 4.89 -5.02 19.87
CA PHE A 104 4.11 -3.86 20.25
C PHE A 104 2.60 -4.06 20.07
N TYR A 105 2.16 -4.63 18.95
CA TYR A 105 0.74 -4.70 18.61
C TYR A 105 0.04 -6.00 19.03
N LEU A 106 0.77 -7.12 19.12
CA LEU A 106 0.17 -8.43 19.40
C LEU A 106 0.35 -8.84 20.85
N THR A 107 -0.57 -9.64 21.35
CA THR A 107 -0.38 -10.34 22.62
C THR A 107 0.70 -11.43 22.49
N PRO A 108 1.40 -11.78 23.57
CA PRO A 108 2.38 -12.87 23.53
C PRO A 108 1.79 -14.21 23.06
N ALA A 109 0.53 -14.48 23.43
CA ALA A 109 -0.19 -15.67 23.00
C ALA A 109 -0.46 -15.66 21.49
N ALA A 110 -0.82 -14.51 20.92
CA ALA A 110 -1.00 -14.36 19.48
C ALA A 110 0.32 -14.58 18.74
N GLN A 111 1.42 -13.97 19.19
CA GLN A 111 2.75 -14.15 18.60
C GLN A 111 3.17 -15.63 18.59
N LYS A 112 2.93 -16.35 19.68
CA LYS A 112 3.20 -17.79 19.75
C LYS A 112 2.38 -18.59 18.73
N ARG A 113 1.07 -18.32 18.62
CA ARG A 113 0.21 -18.99 17.64
C ARG A 113 0.64 -18.73 16.20
N LEU A 114 1.05 -17.50 15.91
CA LEU A 114 1.58 -17.14 14.60
C LEU A 114 2.89 -17.89 14.33
N ALA A 115 3.86 -17.85 15.23
CA ALA A 115 5.12 -18.58 15.06
C ALA A 115 4.90 -20.09 14.88
N ASP A 116 3.93 -20.68 15.59
CA ASP A 116 3.57 -22.08 15.42
C ASP A 116 2.96 -22.38 14.04
N TRP A 117 2.19 -21.45 13.48
CA TRP A 117 1.67 -21.57 12.13
C TRP A 117 2.75 -21.33 11.07
N GLU A 118 3.61 -20.33 11.24
CA GLU A 118 4.69 -19.98 10.31
C GLU A 118 5.62 -21.16 10.09
N ARG A 119 6.02 -21.85 11.17
CA ARG A 119 6.84 -23.07 11.05
C ARG A 119 6.18 -24.20 10.27
N ARG A 120 4.85 -24.28 10.24
CA ARG A 120 4.11 -25.32 9.52
C ARG A 120 3.85 -24.97 8.06
N ASN A 121 3.79 -23.69 7.74
CA ASN A 121 3.34 -23.21 6.43
C ASN A 121 4.44 -22.50 5.63
N GLU A 122 5.61 -22.25 6.25
CA GLU A 122 6.75 -21.57 5.64
C GLU A 122 6.35 -20.23 4.99
N ALA A 123 5.48 -19.50 5.67
CA ALA A 123 4.87 -18.26 5.23
C ALA A 123 4.74 -17.30 6.41
N ASP A 124 4.59 -16.00 6.15
CA ASP A 124 4.33 -15.00 7.18
C ASP A 124 2.92 -15.22 7.77
N GLY A 125 2.84 -15.36 9.10
CA GLY A 125 1.60 -15.67 9.80
C GLY A 125 0.64 -14.48 9.94
N VAL A 126 1.14 -13.25 9.93
CA VAL A 126 0.34 -12.03 9.96
C VAL A 126 -0.35 -11.82 8.61
N LEU A 127 0.38 -12.08 7.52
CA LEU A 127 -0.10 -11.91 6.15
C LEU A 127 -0.80 -13.17 5.59
N ARG A 128 -0.56 -14.33 6.23
CA ARG A 128 -0.96 -15.66 5.74
C ARG A 128 -0.43 -15.95 4.32
N ALA A 129 0.77 -15.47 4.01
CA ALA A 129 1.34 -15.55 2.66
C ALA A 129 2.88 -15.52 2.68
N GLN A 130 3.50 -15.93 1.58
CA GLN A 130 4.97 -15.89 1.42
C GLN A 130 5.50 -14.53 0.94
N ASN A 131 4.63 -13.72 0.33
CA ASN A 131 4.97 -12.41 -0.21
C ASN A 131 4.20 -11.29 0.51
N SER A 132 4.53 -10.05 0.17
CA SER A 132 3.85 -8.87 0.70
C SER A 132 2.68 -8.45 -0.21
N PRO A 133 1.55 -7.98 0.37
CA PRO A 133 0.41 -7.51 -0.39
C PRO A 133 0.70 -6.16 -1.05
N THR A 134 0.05 -5.90 -2.19
CA THR A 134 0.15 -4.62 -2.91
C THR A 134 -0.78 -3.56 -2.33
N ALA A 135 -1.82 -3.96 -1.60
CA ALA A 135 -2.69 -3.07 -0.86
C ALA A 135 -3.39 -3.81 0.29
N TRP A 136 -3.83 -3.06 1.30
CA TRP A 136 -4.62 -3.58 2.40
C TRP A 136 -5.81 -2.66 2.71
N ARG A 137 -6.85 -3.21 3.35
CA ARG A 137 -8.00 -2.47 3.86
C ARG A 137 -8.49 -3.11 5.15
N VAL A 138 -8.73 -2.29 6.17
CA VAL A 138 -9.33 -2.73 7.43
C VAL A 138 -10.80 -2.27 7.46
N THR A 139 -11.70 -3.18 7.82
CA THR A 139 -13.13 -2.90 8.01
C THR A 139 -13.53 -3.34 9.42
N PRO A 140 -14.06 -2.45 10.28
CA PRO A 140 -14.59 -2.85 11.58
C PRO A 140 -15.84 -3.72 11.38
N GLU A 141 -15.96 -4.79 12.17
CA GLU A 141 -17.10 -5.72 12.08
C GLU A 141 -18.03 -5.59 13.30
N GLY A 142 -17.46 -5.59 14.50
CA GLY A 142 -18.25 -5.49 15.73
C GLY A 142 -17.43 -5.69 17.00
N SER A 143 -18.11 -5.73 18.14
CA SER A 143 -17.48 -5.97 19.46
C SER A 143 -18.37 -6.82 20.36
N GLY A 144 -17.75 -7.53 21.31
CA GLY A 144 -18.42 -8.39 22.27
C GLY A 144 -17.42 -9.17 23.14
N MET A 145 -17.85 -9.54 24.35
CA MET A 145 -17.07 -10.37 25.29
C MET A 145 -15.65 -9.83 25.58
N GLY A 146 -15.51 -8.51 25.73
CA GLY A 146 -14.19 -7.89 25.97
C GLY A 146 -13.27 -7.87 24.74
N THR A 147 -13.79 -8.16 23.56
CA THR A 147 -13.05 -8.17 22.30
C THR A 147 -13.76 -7.37 21.21
N THR A 148 -13.03 -7.06 20.16
CA THR A 148 -13.58 -6.51 18.91
C THR A 148 -12.96 -7.20 17.72
N TRP A 149 -13.73 -7.25 16.63
CA TRP A 149 -13.34 -7.87 15.39
C TRP A 149 -13.23 -6.86 14.28
N SER A 150 -12.21 -7.03 13.45
CA SER A 150 -12.05 -6.34 12.18
C SER A 150 -11.76 -7.36 11.09
N THR A 151 -12.21 -7.09 9.87
CA THR A 151 -11.78 -7.81 8.68
C THR A 151 -10.67 -7.04 8.00
N VAL A 152 -9.54 -7.69 7.77
CA VAL A 152 -8.44 -7.16 6.96
C VAL A 152 -8.45 -7.83 5.60
N ARG A 153 -8.67 -7.05 4.56
CA ARG A 153 -8.54 -7.51 3.18
C ARG A 153 -7.14 -7.19 2.69
N LEU A 154 -6.36 -8.22 2.39
CA LEU A 154 -5.09 -8.11 1.70
C LEU A 154 -5.32 -8.28 0.20
N THR A 155 -4.66 -7.45 -0.60
CA THR A 155 -4.72 -7.47 -2.07
C THR A 155 -3.37 -7.90 -2.60
N TRP A 156 -3.38 -8.83 -3.55
CA TRP A 156 -2.19 -9.37 -4.17
C TRP A 156 -2.19 -9.07 -5.65
N GLY A 157 -1.01 -8.86 -6.23
CA GLY A 157 -0.86 -8.53 -7.65
C GLY A 157 -1.40 -7.15 -8.02
N GLU A 158 -1.47 -6.90 -9.33
CA GLU A 158 -1.84 -5.59 -9.89
C GLU A 158 -2.84 -5.72 -11.03
N GLY A 159 -3.48 -4.61 -11.39
CA GLY A 159 -4.40 -4.55 -12.52
C GLY A 159 -5.55 -5.55 -12.43
N LYS A 160 -5.69 -6.38 -13.47
CA LYS A 160 -6.80 -7.33 -13.65
C LYS A 160 -6.60 -8.65 -12.91
N ASP A 161 -5.36 -8.97 -12.53
CA ASP A 161 -5.00 -10.24 -11.90
C ASP A 161 -4.98 -10.15 -10.36
N ARG A 162 -5.68 -9.15 -9.81
CA ARG A 162 -5.74 -8.95 -8.36
C ARG A 162 -6.51 -10.06 -7.68
N THR A 163 -5.87 -10.68 -6.69
CA THR A 163 -6.53 -11.64 -5.79
C THR A 163 -6.59 -11.08 -4.38
N TYR A 164 -7.43 -11.69 -3.52
CA TYR A 164 -7.70 -11.17 -2.19
C TYR A 164 -7.65 -12.27 -1.13
N THR A 165 -7.02 -11.96 0.00
CA THR A 165 -7.13 -12.77 1.22
C THR A 165 -7.89 -11.95 2.26
N TYR A 166 -8.78 -12.60 3.01
CA TYR A 166 -9.55 -11.97 4.07
C TYR A 166 -9.14 -12.56 5.41
N LEU A 167 -8.67 -11.70 6.30
CA LEU A 167 -8.28 -12.07 7.64
C LEU A 167 -9.31 -11.55 8.63
N LYS A 168 -9.71 -12.39 9.58
CA LYS A 168 -10.37 -11.98 10.80
C LYS A 168 -9.30 -11.63 11.83
N VAL A 169 -9.35 -10.40 12.33
CA VAL A 169 -8.47 -9.88 13.37
C VAL A 169 -9.28 -9.64 14.62
N THR A 170 -8.86 -10.25 15.72
CA THR A 170 -9.48 -10.08 17.03
C THR A 170 -8.57 -9.22 17.90
N THR A 171 -9.14 -8.20 18.53
CA THR A 171 -8.44 -7.30 19.45
C THR A 171 -9.08 -7.38 20.82
N GLU A 172 -8.26 -7.51 21.86
CA GLU A 172 -8.69 -7.41 23.26
C GLU A 172 -8.96 -5.94 23.62
N LEU A 173 -10.13 -5.65 24.19
CA LEU A 173 -10.49 -4.27 24.56
C LEU A 173 -9.69 -3.76 25.77
N GLU A 174 -9.36 -4.64 26.70
CA GLU A 174 -8.58 -4.29 27.90
C GLU A 174 -7.16 -3.84 27.55
N SER A 175 -6.47 -4.61 26.70
CA SER A 175 -5.07 -4.35 26.32
C SER A 175 -4.93 -3.50 25.05
N GLY A 176 -5.97 -3.42 24.23
CA GLY A 176 -5.92 -2.83 22.89
C GLY A 176 -5.04 -3.60 21.90
N LYS A 177 -4.58 -4.81 22.26
CA LYS A 177 -3.67 -5.63 21.46
C LYS A 177 -4.41 -6.65 20.62
N ILE A 178 -3.82 -6.98 19.48
CA ILE A 178 -4.29 -8.04 18.60
C ILE A 178 -4.04 -9.38 19.29
N SER A 179 -5.12 -10.10 19.58
CA SER A 179 -5.09 -11.38 20.26
C SER A 179 -5.24 -12.56 19.30
N ASP A 180 -5.81 -12.36 18.11
CA ASP A 180 -5.84 -13.41 17.09
C ASP A 180 -5.87 -12.82 15.68
N ILE A 181 -5.25 -13.55 14.75
CA ILE A 181 -5.30 -13.29 13.31
C ILE A 181 -5.56 -14.64 12.67
N SER A 182 -6.65 -14.79 11.93
CA SER A 182 -7.02 -16.03 11.24
C SER A 182 -7.60 -15.73 9.86
N GLU A 183 -7.53 -16.68 8.94
CA GLU A 183 -8.26 -16.55 7.68
C GLU A 183 -9.77 -16.57 7.95
N LYS A 184 -10.51 -15.73 7.24
CA LYS A 184 -11.96 -15.61 7.41
C LYS A 184 -12.73 -16.70 6.63
N TYR A 185 -12.18 -17.20 5.52
CA TYR A 185 -12.81 -18.12 4.58
C TYR A 185 -11.84 -19.20 4.14
#